data_AF-A0A318L9G1-F1
#
_entry.id   AF-A0A318L9G1-F1
#
_cell.length_a   1.000
_cell.length_b   1.000
_cell.length_c   1.000
_cell.angle_alpha   90.00
_cell.angle_beta   90.00
_cell.angle_gamma   90.00
#
_symmetry.space_group_name_H-M   'P 1'
#
loop_
_entity.id
_entity.type
_entity.pdbx_description
1 polymer ?
#
loop_
_entity_poly.entity_id
_entity_poly.type
_entity_poly.pdbx_seq_one_letter_code
_entity_poly.pdbx_strand_id
1 'polypeptide(L)' 'MMTITSVPPSPQAQAMLKALQTAVANSLDKKQKLGQYAVIWQNGQPVQTGSDAPKATQ' A
#
# COMPACT_ATOMS: atom_id res chain seq x y z
N MET A 1 -26.64 -12.54 7.74
CA MET A 1 -26.27 -11.50 6.77
C MET A 1 -25.81 -10.27 7.55
N MET A 2 -24.51 -10.00 7.67
CA MET A 2 -24.05 -8.74 8.27
C MET A 2 -24.07 -7.68 7.18
N THR A 3 -25.03 -6.77 7.24
CA THR A 3 -25.03 -5.57 6.40
C THR A 3 -23.92 -4.67 6.90
N ILE A 4 -22.76 -4.71 6.24
CA ILE A 4 -21.72 -3.70 6.44
C ILE A 4 -22.29 -2.41 5.86
N THR A 5 -22.90 -1.58 6.69
CA THR A 5 -23.34 -0.25 6.29
C THR A 5 -22.07 0.57 6.05
N SER A 6 -21.60 0.60 4.80
CA SER A 6 -20.50 1.46 4.37
C SER A 6 -20.99 2.91 4.40
N VAL A 7 -21.00 3.50 5.59
CA VAL A 7 -21.13 4.94 5.74
C VAL A 7 -19.85 5.59 5.20
N PRO A 8 -19.96 6.63 4.35
CA PRO A 8 -18.80 7.38 3.90
C PRO A 8 -18.01 7.87 5.11
N PRO A 9 -16.67 7.78 5.09
CA PRO A 9 -15.84 8.28 6.17
C PRO A 9 -16.08 9.78 6.36
N SER A 10 -16.02 10.25 7.61
CA SER A 10 -16.04 11.68 7.90
C SER A 10 -14.86 12.39 7.22
N PRO A 11 -14.94 13.70 6.95
CA PRO A 11 -13.83 14.46 6.37
C PRO A 11 -12.50 14.30 7.12
N GLN A 12 -12.57 14.19 8.45
CA GLN A 12 -11.43 13.98 9.34
C GLN A 12 -10.83 12.58 9.15
N ALA A 13 -11.67 11.54 9.07
CA ALA A 13 -11.20 10.18 8.80
C ALA A 13 -10.56 10.07 7.41
N GLN A 14 -11.12 10.75 6.41
CA GLN A 14 -10.55 10.81 5.06
C GLN A 14 -9.20 11.54 5.05
N ALA A 15 -9.06 12.63 5.80
CA ALA A 15 -7.80 13.36 5.94
C ALA A 15 -6.71 12.50 6.61
N MET A 16 -7.07 11.76 7.67
CA MET A 16 -6.17 10.83 8.34
C MET A 16 -5.74 9.69 7.41
N LEU A 17 -6.67 9.09 6.68
CA LEU A 17 -6.37 8.05 5.68
C LEU A 17 -5.39 8.57 4.62
N LYS A 18 -5.62 9.78 4.10
CA LYS A 18 -4.74 10.41 3.10
C LYS A 18 -3.33 10.67 3.65
N ALA A 19 -3.23 11.12 4.90
CA ALA A 19 -1.94 11.35 5.55
C ALA A 19 -1.16 10.03 5.70
N LEU A 20 -1.82 8.96 6.14
CA LEU A 20 -1.22 7.63 6.27
C LEU A 20 -0.75 7.08 4.92
N GLN A 21 -1.61 7.16 3.88
CA GLN A 21 -1.26 6.73 2.54
C GLN A 21 -0.05 7.49 1.98
N THR A 22 0.01 8.80 2.23
CA THR A 22 1.14 9.66 1.80
C THR A 22 2.43 9.29 2.53
N ALA A 23 2.38 9.06 3.84
CA ALA A 23 3.55 8.65 4.63
C ALA A 23 4.11 7.30 4.18
N VAL A 24 3.23 6.34 3.89
CA VAL A 24 3.61 5.02 3.34
C VAL A 24 4.23 5.17 1.95
N ALA A 25 3.59 5.91 1.05
CA ALA A 25 4.10 6.15 -0.30
C ALA A 25 5.51 6.77 -0.29
N ASN A 26 5.70 7.81 0.53
CA ASN A 26 7.02 8.46 0.69
C ASN A 26 8.07 7.50 1.24
N SER A 27 7.68 6.59 2.14
CA SER A 27 8.60 5.61 2.72
C SER A 27 9.00 4.54 1.71
N LEU A 28 8.05 4.08 0.89
CA LEU A 28 8.30 3.11 -0.18
C LEU A 28 9.16 3.70 -1.29
N ASP A 29 8.92 4.93 -1.72
CA ASP A 29 9.77 5.63 -2.70
C ASP A 29 11.22 5.76 -2.23
N LYS A 30 11.43 6.15 -0.97
CA LYS A 30 12.79 6.20 -0.38
C LYS A 30 13.45 4.83 -0.35
N LYS A 31 12.71 3.79 0.01
CA LYS A 31 13.22 2.40 0.01
C LYS A 31 13.59 1.93 -1.38
N GLN A 32 12.75 2.21 -2.37
CA GLN A 32 13.02 1.89 -3.77
C GLN A 32 14.31 2.57 -4.28
N LYS A 33 14.51 3.84 -3.94
CA LYS A 33 15.73 4.59 -4.30
C LYS A 33 17.01 4.03 -3.66
N LEU A 34 16.88 3.31 -2.55
CA LEU A 34 18.00 2.62 -1.89
C LEU A 34 18.24 1.21 -2.43
N GLY A 35 17.55 0.79 -3.50
CA GLY A 35 17.65 -0.56 -4.04
C GLY A 35 16.94 -1.62 -3.19
N GLN A 36 15.95 -1.20 -2.38
CA GLN A 36 15.09 -2.14 -1.66
C GLN A 36 13.79 -2.33 -2.43
N TYR A 37 13.20 -3.52 -2.30
CA TYR A 37 11.87 -3.81 -2.80
C TYR A 37 10.87 -3.94 -1.65
N ALA A 38 9.59 -3.86 -1.97
CA ALA A 38 8.49 -4.07 -1.02
C ALA A 38 7.57 -5.18 -1.52
N VAL A 39 6.96 -5.90 -0.59
CA VAL A 39 5.93 -6.90 -0.88
C VAL A 39 4.60 -6.36 -0.35
N ILE A 40 3.63 -6.16 -1.23
CA ILE A 40 2.34 -5.54 -0.93
C ILE A 40 1.24 -6.53 -1.30
N TRP A 41 0.29 -6.72 -0.40
CA TRP A 41 -0.88 -7.56 -0.70
C TRP A 41 -1.85 -6.80 -1.61
N GLN A 42 -2.09 -7.30 -2.82
CA GLN A 42 -3.04 -6.73 -3.76
C GLN A 42 -3.83 -7.86 -4.43
N ASN A 43 -5.15 -7.68 -4.56
CA ASN A 43 -6.03 -8.66 -5.22
C ASN A 43 -5.90 -10.08 -4.65
N GLY A 44 -5.72 -10.22 -3.34
CA GLY A 44 -5.62 -11.52 -2.67
C GLY A 44 -4.26 -12.21 -2.76
N GLN A 45 -3.24 -11.58 -3.36
CA GLN A 45 -1.91 -12.15 -3.52
C GLN A 45 -0.79 -11.17 -3.15
N PRO A 46 0.39 -11.65 -2.71
CA PRO A 46 1.55 -10.80 -2.49
C PRO A 46 2.16 -10.36 -3.83
N VAL A 47 2.26 -9.05 -4.03
CA VAL A 47 2.87 -8.41 -5.21
C VAL A 47 4.17 -7.74 -4.79
N GLN A 48 5.26 -8.09 -5.46
CA GLN A 48 6.58 -7.49 -5.22
C GLN A 48 6.75 -6.26 -6.11
N THR A 49 7.23 -5.15 -5.54
CA THR A 49 7.42 -3.88 -6.25
C THR A 49 8.77 -3.27 -5.89
N GLY A 50 9.42 -2.63 -6.88
CA GLY A 50 10.78 -2.10 -6.78
C GLY A 50 11.73 -2.74 -7.79
N SER A 51 12.75 -1.99 -8.21
CA SER A 51 13.66 -2.41 -9.29
C SER A 51 14.49 -3.66 -8.93
N ASP A 52 14.78 -3.84 -7.65
CA ASP A 52 15.51 -4.98 -7.09
C ASP A 52 14.59 -6.10 -6.58
N ALA A 53 13.30 -6.07 -6.95
CA ALA A 53 12.39 -7.16 -6.65
C ALA A 53 12.87 -8.44 -7.36
N PRO A 54 12.91 -9.60 -6.67
CA PRO A 54 13.18 -10.89 -7.27
C PRO A 54 12.30 -11.09 -8.50
N LYS A 55 12.92 -11.35 -9.66
CA LYS A 55 12.17 -11.82 -10.83
C LYS A 55 11.62 -13.19 -10.46
N ALA A 56 10.30 -13.34 -10.49
CA ALA A 56 9.65 -14.62 -10.24
C ALA A 56 10.35 -15.68 -11.10
N THR A 57 11.03 -16.61 -10.43
CA THR A 57 11.57 -17.79 -11.09
C THR A 57 10.36 -18.65 -11.45
N GLN A 58 10.24 -18.98 -12.74
CA GLN A 58 9.14 -19.77 -13.31
C GLN A 58 8.94 -21.10 -12.59
#